data_AF-A0A2S8STH5-F1
#
_entry.id   AF-A0A2S8STH5-F1
#
_cell.length_a   1.000
_cell.length_b   1.000
_cell.length_c   1.000
_cell.angle_alpha   90.00
_cell.angle_beta   90.00
_cell.angle_gamma   90.00
#
_symmetry.space_group_name_H-M   'P 1'
#
loop_
_entity.id
_entity.type
_entity.pdbx_description
1 polymer ?
#
loop_
_entity_poly.entity_id
_entity_poly.type
_entity_poly.pdbx_seq_one_letter_code
_entity_poly.pdbx_strand_id
1 'polypeptide(L)'
;MDHVAVPCLDIAGNVAFYVQNFGAQVLYQDATWAFLKVGQGKLALVTPSQHPPHVALRVDEETLKIAAQKAGKTVDSHRDGTQGIYIEDLSGNVIELICYPPGETLYENR
;
A
#
# COMPACT_ATOMS: atom_id res chain seq x y z
N MET A 1 -10.82 -2.66 1.84
CA MET A 1 -9.84 -1.73 1.22
C MET A 1 -8.73 -1.50 2.23
N ASP A 2 -7.48 -1.60 1.82
CA ASP A 2 -6.31 -1.44 2.70
C ASP A 2 -5.74 -0.01 2.61
N HIS A 3 -5.37 0.42 1.42
CA HIS A 3 -4.84 1.76 1.18
C HIS A 3 -5.05 2.23 -0.27
N VAL A 4 -4.81 3.52 -0.52
CA VAL A 4 -4.67 4.10 -1.87
C VAL A 4 -3.27 4.65 -2.00
N ALA A 5 -2.60 4.35 -3.10
CA ALA A 5 -1.34 4.98 -3.47
C ALA A 5 -1.57 6.06 -4.52
N VAL A 6 -1.18 7.29 -4.19
CA VAL A 6 -1.31 8.46 -5.07
C VAL A 6 0.07 9.01 -5.44
N PRO A 7 0.25 9.45 -6.70
CA PRO A 7 1.50 10.03 -7.15
C PRO A 7 1.79 11.34 -6.40
N CYS A 8 3.03 11.52 -5.97
CA CYS A 8 3.47 12.67 -5.20
C CYS A 8 4.88 13.10 -5.63
N LEU A 9 5.06 14.41 -5.90
CA LEU A 9 6.34 14.99 -6.31
C LEU A 9 7.15 15.53 -5.13
N ASP A 10 6.50 15.83 -4.01
CA ASP A 10 7.12 16.31 -2.77
C ASP A 10 6.54 15.54 -1.59
N ILE A 11 7.19 14.43 -1.25
CA ILE A 11 6.77 13.55 -0.16
C ILE A 11 6.72 14.32 1.16
N ALA A 12 7.79 15.05 1.52
CA ALA A 12 7.87 15.72 2.80
C ALA A 12 6.81 16.83 2.95
N GLY A 13 6.62 17.65 1.91
CA GLY A 13 5.60 18.70 1.91
C GLY A 13 4.18 18.14 1.99
N ASN A 14 3.89 17.05 1.28
CA ASN A 14 2.55 16.43 1.32
C ASN A 14 2.30 15.73 2.67
N VAL A 15 3.30 15.06 3.25
CA VAL A 15 3.16 14.53 4.62
C VAL A 15 2.80 15.65 5.60
N ALA A 16 3.53 16.77 5.57
CA ALA A 16 3.24 17.91 6.44
C ALA A 16 1.81 18.44 6.22
N PHE A 17 1.37 18.55 4.96
CA PHE A 17 0.01 18.95 4.62
C PHE A 17 -1.05 18.01 5.24
N TYR A 18 -0.90 16.70 5.07
CA TYR A 18 -1.87 15.74 5.61
C TYR A 18 -1.89 15.70 7.14
N VAL A 19 -0.73 15.82 7.78
CA VAL A 19 -0.61 15.89 9.25
C VAL A 19 -1.32 17.14 9.77
N GLN A 20 -1.00 18.31 9.21
CA GLN A 20 -1.50 19.60 9.71
C GLN A 20 -3.00 19.82 9.46
N ASN A 21 -3.50 19.39 8.30
CA ASN A 21 -4.88 19.70 7.88
C ASN A 21 -5.88 18.58 8.21
N PHE A 22 -5.42 17.35 8.35
CA PHE A 22 -6.29 16.18 8.53
C PHE A 22 -5.92 15.31 9.74
N GLY A 23 -4.91 15.70 10.53
CA GLY A 23 -4.47 14.92 11.68
C GLY A 23 -3.92 13.55 11.32
N ALA A 24 -3.31 13.42 10.14
CA ALA A 24 -2.75 12.15 9.69
C ALA A 24 -1.64 11.65 10.64
N GLN A 25 -1.62 10.34 10.90
CA GLN A 25 -0.52 9.69 11.61
C GLN A 25 0.47 9.14 10.57
N VAL A 26 1.75 9.49 10.72
CA VAL A 26 2.81 8.94 9.86
C VAL A 26 3.15 7.52 10.31
N LEU A 27 2.89 6.54 9.46
CA LEU A 27 3.25 5.14 9.70
C LEU A 27 4.67 4.85 9.20
N TYR A 28 5.02 5.43 8.06
CA TYR A 28 6.34 5.34 7.43
C TYR A 28 6.60 6.59 6.57
N GLN A 29 7.85 7.01 6.46
CA GLN A 29 8.28 8.05 5.53
C GLN A 29 9.76 7.89 5.18
N ASP A 30 10.08 8.01 3.90
CA ASP A 30 11.43 8.29 3.40
C ASP A 30 11.38 9.32 2.24
N ALA A 31 12.46 9.42 1.47
CA ALA A 31 12.56 10.35 0.34
C ALA A 31 11.74 9.93 -0.89
N THR A 32 11.35 8.66 -0.97
CA THR A 32 10.75 8.01 -2.15
C THR A 32 9.25 7.75 -1.97
N TRP A 33 8.80 7.54 -0.74
CA TRP A 33 7.38 7.38 -0.42
C TRP A 33 7.06 7.64 1.06
N ALA A 34 5.78 7.80 1.36
CA ALA A 34 5.28 7.86 2.72
C ALA A 34 3.98 7.05 2.86
N PHE A 35 3.75 6.51 4.05
CA PHE A 35 2.53 5.79 4.40
C PHE A 35 1.88 6.45 5.60
N LEU A 36 0.63 6.89 5.41
CA LEU A 36 -0.11 7.70 6.36
C LEU A 36 -1.40 6.98 6.73
N LYS A 37 -1.77 7.03 8.01
CA LYS A 37 -3.13 6.72 8.46
C LYS A 37 -3.92 8.02 8.51
N VAL A 38 -5.02 8.07 7.76
CA VAL A 38 -5.89 9.25 7.65
C VAL A 38 -7.32 8.79 7.96
N GLY A 39 -7.85 9.22 9.11
CA GLY A 39 -9.11 8.67 9.63
C GLY A 39 -9.02 7.15 9.84
N GLN A 40 -9.93 6.42 9.19
CA GLN A 40 -9.96 4.94 9.24
C GLN A 40 -9.19 4.28 8.09
N GLY A 41 -8.71 5.06 7.12
CA GLY A 41 -8.02 4.58 5.94
C GLY A 41 -6.51 4.83 5.99
N LYS A 42 -5.82 4.31 4.97
CA LYS A 42 -4.39 4.56 4.76
C LYS A 42 -4.15 5.15 3.37
N LEU A 43 -3.17 6.05 3.30
CA LEU A 43 -2.74 6.75 2.10
C LEU A 43 -1.24 6.53 1.92
N ALA A 44 -0.85 6.00 0.77
CA ALA A 44 0.54 5.98 0.33
C ALA A 44 0.77 7.15 -0.63
N LEU A 45 1.77 7.97 -0.32
CA LEU A 45 2.30 8.98 -1.24
C LEU A 45 3.50 8.35 -1.93
N VAL A 46 3.43 8.19 -3.25
CA VAL A 46 4.47 7.47 -4.00
C VAL A 46 5.07 8.32 -5.10
N THR A 47 6.39 8.20 -5.31
CA THR A 47 7.04 8.80 -6.46
C THR A 47 6.66 8.04 -7.73
N PRO A 48 6.08 8.69 -8.77
CA PRO A 48 5.51 7.99 -9.94
C PRO A 48 6.50 7.10 -10.71
N SER A 49 7.80 7.43 -10.66
CA SER A 49 8.85 6.67 -11.34
C SER A 49 9.21 5.36 -10.64
N GLN A 50 8.75 5.14 -9.41
CA GLN A 50 9.12 3.98 -8.59
C GLN A 50 7.94 3.07 -8.27
N HIS A 51 6.76 3.63 -8.03
CA HIS A 51 5.55 2.85 -7.77
C HIS A 51 4.35 3.39 -8.57
N PRO A 52 3.58 2.53 -9.25
CA PRO A 52 2.38 2.97 -9.94
C PRO A 52 1.32 3.41 -8.93
N PRO A 53 0.46 4.40 -9.26
CA PRO A 53 -0.75 4.65 -8.50
C PRO A 53 -1.63 3.40 -8.47
N HIS A 54 -2.18 3.05 -7.31
CA HIS A 54 -2.98 1.84 -7.15
C HIS A 54 -3.97 1.93 -5.99
N VAL A 55 -4.95 1.04 -6.01
CA VAL A 55 -5.81 0.74 -4.86
C VAL A 55 -5.42 -0.61 -4.30
N ALA A 56 -5.20 -0.69 -2.99
CA ALA A 56 -4.87 -1.94 -2.32
C ALA A 56 -6.10 -2.56 -1.62
N LEU A 57 -6.28 -3.86 -1.80
CA LEU A 57 -7.27 -4.67 -1.12
C LEU A 57 -6.56 -5.66 -0.20
N ARG A 58 -6.88 -5.60 1.09
CA ARG A 58 -6.42 -6.60 2.05
C ARG A 58 -7.12 -7.93 1.79
N VAL A 59 -6.34 -9.00 1.73
CA VAL A 59 -6.79 -10.38 1.59
C VAL A 59 -6.05 -11.29 2.58
N ASP A 60 -6.63 -12.44 2.88
CA ASP A 60 -5.92 -13.50 3.60
C ASP A 60 -4.93 -14.24 2.67
N GLU A 61 -4.08 -15.08 3.28
CA GLU A 61 -3.04 -15.82 2.55
C GLU A 61 -3.60 -16.76 1.48
N GLU A 62 -4.73 -17.42 1.77
CA GLU A 62 -5.35 -18.37 0.85
C GLU A 62 -5.87 -17.66 -0.39
N THR A 63 -6.59 -16.55 -0.20
CA THR A 63 -7.09 -15.70 -1.28
C THR A 63 -5.94 -15.13 -2.11
N LEU A 64 -4.84 -14.69 -1.47
CA LEU A 64 -3.66 -14.20 -2.18
C LEU A 64 -3.03 -15.30 -3.05
N LYS A 65 -2.85 -16.52 -2.51
CA LYS A 65 -2.30 -17.67 -3.25
C LYS A 65 -3.16 -18.03 -4.45
N ILE A 66 -4.48 -18.09 -4.28
CA ILE A 66 -5.42 -18.39 -5.38
C ILE A 66 -5.37 -17.29 -6.45
N ALA A 67 -5.37 -16.02 -6.04
CA ALA A 67 -5.31 -14.90 -6.98
C ALA A 67 -4.00 -14.89 -7.77
N ALA A 68 -2.87 -15.14 -7.11
CA ALA A 68 -1.55 -15.23 -7.73
C ALA A 68 -1.51 -16.36 -8.78
N GLN A 69 -2.04 -17.54 -8.45
CA GLN A 69 -2.14 -18.66 -9.39
C GLN A 69 -3.01 -18.31 -10.61
N LYS A 70 -4.20 -17.70 -10.39
CA LYS A 70 -5.10 -17.29 -11.48
C LYS A 70 -4.47 -16.23 -12.39
N ALA A 71 -3.70 -15.31 -11.82
CA ALA A 71 -3.02 -14.26 -12.56
C ALA A 71 -1.69 -14.72 -13.19
N GLY A 72 -1.22 -15.94 -12.89
CA GLY A 72 0.09 -16.42 -13.33
C GLY A 72 1.25 -15.61 -12.73
N LYS A 73 1.10 -15.08 -11.51
CA LYS A 73 2.07 -14.23 -10.82
C LYS A 73 2.68 -14.93 -9.62
N THR A 74 3.91 -14.57 -9.29
CA THR A 74 4.55 -14.93 -8.02
C THR A 74 4.14 -13.92 -6.95
N VAL A 75 3.95 -14.39 -5.72
CA VAL A 75 3.70 -13.51 -4.57
C VAL A 75 5.02 -12.86 -4.15
N ASP A 76 5.04 -11.53 -4.16
CA ASP A 76 6.19 -10.75 -3.70
C ASP A 76 6.16 -10.64 -2.17
N SER A 77 7.34 -10.70 -1.55
CA SER A 77 7.50 -10.46 -0.10
C SER A 77 8.13 -9.09 0.11
N HIS A 78 7.49 -8.27 0.94
CA HIS A 78 7.96 -6.94 1.27
C HIS A 78 8.80 -6.91 2.54
N ARG A 79 9.63 -5.88 2.66
CA ARG A 79 10.52 -5.68 3.82
C ARG A 79 9.78 -5.49 5.15
N ASP A 80 8.52 -5.10 5.11
CA ASP A 80 7.68 -4.86 6.29
C ASP A 80 6.87 -6.09 6.71
N GLY A 81 7.18 -7.26 6.12
CA GLY A 81 6.54 -8.54 6.37
C GLY A 81 5.24 -8.75 5.58
N THR A 82 4.76 -7.73 4.85
CA THR A 82 3.59 -7.92 3.99
C THR A 82 3.93 -8.73 2.74
N GLN A 83 2.91 -9.35 2.15
CA GLN A 83 3.03 -10.10 0.91
C GLN A 83 1.99 -9.60 -0.08
N GLY A 84 2.26 -9.63 -1.38
CA GLY A 84 1.27 -9.16 -2.33
C GLY A 84 1.54 -9.48 -3.80
N ILE A 85 0.55 -9.14 -4.61
CA ILE A 85 0.64 -9.11 -6.08
C ILE A 85 -0.08 -7.87 -6.61
N TYR A 86 0.37 -7.38 -7.76
CA TYR A 86 -0.37 -6.38 -8.54
C TYR A 86 -1.19 -7.06 -9.63
N ILE A 87 -2.43 -6.63 -9.82
CA ILE A 87 -3.30 -7.01 -10.95
C ILE A 87 -3.92 -5.74 -11.55
N GLU A 88 -4.68 -5.88 -12.63
CA GLU A 88 -5.43 -4.79 -13.24
C GLU A 88 -6.93 -5.08 -13.18
N ASP A 89 -7.73 -4.05 -13.00
CA ASP A 89 -9.18 -4.14 -13.19
C ASP A 89 -9.57 -4.10 -14.69
N LEU A 90 -10.87 -4.11 -14.98
CA LEU A 90 -11.39 -4.10 -16.36
C LEU A 90 -11.05 -2.82 -17.15
N SER A 91 -10.59 -1.77 -16.48
CA SER A 91 -10.20 -0.48 -17.07
C SER A 91 -8.68 -0.25 -17.03
N GLY A 92 -7.89 -1.23 -16.60
CA GLY A 92 -6.43 -1.11 -16.48
C GLY A 92 -5.96 -0.35 -15.23
N ASN A 93 -6.84 -0.11 -14.25
CA ASN A 93 -6.40 0.46 -12.97
C ASN A 93 -5.63 -0.61 -12.20
N VAL A 94 -4.48 -0.23 -11.62
CA VAL A 94 -3.66 -1.14 -10.83
C VAL A 94 -4.33 -1.40 -9.48
N ILE A 95 -4.52 -2.68 -9.17
CA ILE A 95 -4.99 -3.16 -7.87
C ILE A 95 -3.87 -3.97 -7.23
N GLU A 96 -3.52 -3.63 -6.00
CA GLU A 96 -2.67 -4.47 -5.17
C GLU A 96 -3.54 -5.39 -4.32
N LEU A 97 -3.27 -6.69 -4.33
CA LEU A 97 -3.76 -7.60 -3.32
C LEU A 97 -2.66 -7.76 -2.27
N ILE A 98 -2.93 -7.35 -1.04
CA ILE A 98 -1.94 -7.32 0.04
C ILE A 98 -2.39 -8.18 1.20
N CYS A 99 -1.49 -9.02 1.71
CA CYS A 99 -1.67 -9.86 2.88
C CYS A 99 -0.71 -9.44 4.00
N TYR A 100 -1.20 -9.57 5.22
CA TYR A 100 -0.46 -9.29 6.45
C TYR A 100 -0.37 -10.60 7.23
N PRO A 101 0.66 -11.43 6.99
CA PRO A 101 0.81 -12.70 7.69
C PRO A 101 0.95 -12.47 9.21
N PRO A 102 0.21 -13.21 10.05
CA PRO A 102 0.22 -13.01 11.50
C PRO A 102 1.62 -13.09 12.11
N GLY A 103 2.01 -12.08 12.89
CA GLY A 103 3.29 -12.04 13.58
C GLY A 103 4.50 -11.71 12.70
N GLU A 104 4.30 -11.44 11.42
CA GLU A 104 5.37 -11.08 10.48
C GLU A 104 5.42 -9.58 10.18
N THR A 105 4.30 -8.85 10.39
CA THR A 105 4.19 -7.46 9.91
C THR A 105 4.54 -6.39 10.93
N LEU A 106 5.13 -5.29 10.45
CA LEU A 106 5.50 -4.13 11.28
C LEU A 106 4.30 -3.28 11.75
N TYR A 107 3.09 -3.58 11.29
CA TYR A 107 1.90 -2.75 11.49
C TYR A 107 0.85 -3.35 12.43
N GLU A 108 1.04 -4.57 12.93
CA GLU A 108 0.06 -5.25 13.80
C GLU A 108 -0.22 -4.53 15.14
N ASN A 109 0.57 -3.51 15.48
CA ASN A 109 0.47 -2.79 16.75
C ASN A 109 0.41 -1.24 16.62
N ARG A 110 0.03 -0.67 15.45
CA ARG A 110 0.07 0.80 15.21
C ARG A 110 -1.23 1.43 14.68
#